data_AF-A0AAF0VGG5-F1
#
_entry.id   AF-A0AAF0VGG5-F1
#
_cell.length_a   1.000
_cell.length_b   1.000
_cell.length_c   1.000
_cell.angle_alpha   90.00
_cell.angle_beta   90.00
_cell.angle_gamma   90.00
#
_symmetry.space_group_name_H-M   'P 1'
#
loop_
_entity.id
_entity.type
_entity.pdbx_description
1 polymer ?
#
loop_
_entity_poly.entity_id
_entity_poly.type
_entity_poly.pdbx_seq_one_letter_code
_entity_poly.pdbx_strand_id
1 'polypeptide(L)'
;MGKRQQARDRIEAQIVEVGRRHLVTDGAAGLSLRAIAREIGLVSSAVYRYVASRDDLLTLLLVDAYTELADTVDAAAAAAAASGDWAARLVAMAHAARRWAVGQPARWALLYGSPVPGYRAPAELTVGPGTRVVGALFAVIADGIRDGAVPNPKGAAPQPLSDDLDRVRAEFGFPGGDPVLLQCFLVWATLVGAISLEVFGQYGPDTLSAPEVVFDGQIRLLVQALASSIGDSWPDAGAN
;
A
#
# COMPACT_ATOMS: atom_id res chain seq x y z
N MET A 1 17.77 28.50 -14.00
CA MET A 1 17.99 27.13 -13.51
C MET A 1 16.89 26.13 -13.92
N GLY A 2 15.69 26.53 -14.36
CA GLY A 2 14.57 25.61 -14.62
C GLY A 2 14.65 24.68 -15.85
N LYS A 3 15.22 25.12 -17.00
CA LYS A 3 15.17 24.31 -18.24
C LYS A 3 15.98 23.02 -18.19
N ARG A 4 17.16 23.04 -17.53
CA ARG A 4 18.04 21.87 -17.41
C ARG A 4 17.46 20.84 -16.43
N GLN A 5 16.84 21.29 -15.35
CA GLN A 5 16.15 20.42 -14.40
C GLN A 5 14.93 19.77 -15.06
N GLN A 6 14.08 20.54 -15.73
CA GLN A 6 12.92 20.01 -16.47
C GLN A 6 13.31 18.98 -17.53
N ALA A 7 14.42 19.18 -18.23
CA ALA A 7 14.93 18.21 -19.20
C ALA A 7 15.38 16.91 -18.50
N ARG A 8 16.01 17.02 -17.33
CA ARG A 8 16.39 15.86 -16.51
C ARG A 8 15.16 15.09 -16.02
N ASP A 9 14.19 15.79 -15.42
CA ASP A 9 12.97 15.18 -14.89
C ASP A 9 12.19 14.43 -15.99
N ARG A 10 12.16 14.99 -17.21
CA ARG A 10 11.53 14.34 -18.36
C ARG A 10 12.22 13.02 -18.73
N ILE A 11 13.55 12.98 -18.71
CA ILE A 11 14.29 11.75 -19.01
C ILE A 11 14.10 10.72 -17.90
N GLU A 12 14.12 11.13 -16.64
CA GLU A 12 13.86 10.23 -15.50
C GLU A 12 12.44 9.65 -15.57
N ALA A 13 11.43 10.47 -15.87
CA ALA A 13 10.06 10.01 -16.11
C ALA A 13 9.96 9.01 -17.27
N GLN A 14 10.69 9.24 -18.37
CA GLN A 14 10.75 8.29 -19.48
C GLN A 14 11.41 6.96 -19.07
N ILE A 15 12.48 7.01 -18.27
CA ILE A 15 13.14 5.80 -17.74
C ILE A 15 12.18 4.99 -16.87
N VAL A 16 11.44 5.65 -15.97
CA VAL A 16 10.42 5.00 -15.13
C VAL A 16 9.32 4.39 -15.99
N GLU A 17 8.78 5.13 -16.96
CA GLU A 17 7.71 4.66 -17.84
C GLU A 17 8.12 3.43 -18.67
N VAL A 18 9.33 3.42 -19.23
CA VAL A 18 9.84 2.23 -19.93
C VAL A 18 10.11 1.09 -18.94
N GLY A 19 10.64 1.39 -17.76
CA GLY A 19 10.85 0.41 -16.69
C GLY A 19 9.54 -0.27 -16.27
N ARG A 20 8.44 0.47 -16.17
CA ARG A 20 7.09 -0.08 -15.92
C ARG A 20 6.67 -1.07 -16.99
N ARG A 21 6.92 -0.77 -18.28
CA ARG A 21 6.64 -1.71 -19.37
C ARG A 21 7.49 -2.97 -19.28
N HIS A 22 8.79 -2.83 -18.98
CA HIS A 22 9.69 -3.98 -18.82
C HIS A 22 9.31 -4.83 -17.60
N LEU A 23 8.77 -4.25 -16.52
CA LEU A 23 8.21 -5.03 -15.41
C LEU A 23 7.06 -5.95 -15.87
N VAL A 24 6.22 -5.51 -16.80
CA VAL A 24 5.10 -6.30 -17.32
C VAL A 24 5.61 -7.46 -18.18
N THR A 25 6.61 -7.22 -19.04
CA THR A 25 7.10 -8.22 -19.99
C THR A 25 8.12 -9.18 -19.39
N ASP A 26 9.03 -8.68 -18.55
CA ASP A 26 10.23 -9.40 -18.13
C ASP A 26 10.33 -9.56 -16.59
N GLY A 27 9.40 -8.94 -15.85
CA GLY A 27 9.42 -8.91 -14.39
C GLY A 27 10.62 -8.14 -13.81
N ALA A 28 10.71 -8.09 -12.48
CA ALA A 28 11.81 -7.39 -11.80
C ALA A 28 13.19 -7.97 -12.16
N ALA A 29 13.30 -9.29 -12.34
CA ALA A 29 14.55 -9.96 -12.69
C ALA A 29 15.10 -9.54 -14.07
N GLY A 30 14.21 -9.29 -15.04
CA GLY A 30 14.57 -8.92 -16.40
C GLY A 30 14.88 -7.44 -16.63
N LEU A 31 14.70 -6.56 -15.62
CA LEU A 31 14.96 -5.13 -15.76
C LEU A 31 16.40 -4.84 -16.20
N SER A 32 16.53 -4.04 -17.27
CA SER A 32 17.82 -3.70 -17.88
C SER A 32 17.90 -2.23 -18.27
N LEU A 33 18.77 -1.48 -17.58
CA LEU A 33 19.06 -0.08 -17.92
C LEU A 33 19.56 0.09 -19.37
N ARG A 34 20.27 -0.90 -19.90
CA ARG A 34 20.74 -0.89 -21.29
C ARG A 34 19.59 -1.00 -22.28
N ALA A 35 18.63 -1.89 -21.99
CA ALA A 35 17.44 -2.05 -22.82
C ALA A 35 16.58 -0.79 -22.79
N ILE A 36 16.37 -0.22 -21.60
CA ILE A 36 15.64 1.05 -21.41
C ILE A 36 16.33 2.17 -22.20
N ALA A 37 17.64 2.33 -22.06
CA ALA A 37 18.39 3.38 -22.76
C ALA A 37 18.17 3.33 -24.28
N ARG A 38 18.26 2.13 -24.86
CA ARG A 38 18.03 1.91 -26.30
C ARG A 38 16.62 2.30 -26.72
N GLU A 39 15.61 1.99 -25.91
CA GLU A 39 14.21 2.27 -26.22
C GLU A 39 13.87 3.77 -26.19
N ILE A 40 14.50 4.54 -25.29
CA ILE A 40 14.34 5.99 -25.22
C ILE A 40 15.37 6.76 -26.07
N GLY A 41 16.13 6.07 -26.92
CA GLY A 41 17.10 6.69 -27.84
C GLY A 41 18.37 7.24 -27.17
N LEU A 42 18.69 6.79 -25.96
CA LEU A 42 19.92 7.13 -25.25
C LEU A 42 21.03 6.09 -25.49
N VAL A 43 22.27 6.58 -25.51
CA VAL A 43 23.44 5.71 -25.42
C VAL A 43 23.46 5.04 -24.04
N SER A 44 23.84 3.76 -23.99
CA SER A 44 23.86 2.99 -22.73
C SER A 44 24.67 3.67 -21.61
N SER A 45 25.78 4.36 -21.90
CA SER A 45 26.55 5.07 -20.88
C SER A 45 25.84 6.33 -20.35
N ALA A 46 24.90 6.91 -21.13
CA ALA A 46 24.19 8.12 -20.77
C ALA A 46 23.12 7.88 -19.70
N VAL A 47 22.47 6.71 -19.70
CA VAL A 47 21.39 6.37 -18.74
C VAL A 47 21.90 6.34 -17.30
N TYR A 48 23.16 5.91 -17.10
CA TYR A 48 23.80 5.83 -15.79
C TYR A 48 24.03 7.19 -15.11
N ARG A 49 23.88 8.30 -15.85
CA ARG A 49 23.89 9.65 -15.26
C ARG A 49 22.56 10.01 -14.58
N TYR A 50 21.50 9.27 -14.89
CA TYR A 50 20.16 9.46 -14.33
C TYR A 50 19.84 8.37 -13.30
N VAL A 51 20.18 7.11 -13.62
CA VAL A 51 19.93 5.95 -12.75
C VAL A 51 21.20 5.10 -12.69
N ALA A 52 21.88 5.11 -11.55
CA ALA A 52 23.25 4.59 -11.44
C ALA A 52 23.35 3.06 -11.47
N SER A 53 22.28 2.35 -11.11
CA SER A 53 22.25 0.89 -11.08
C SER A 53 20.85 0.32 -11.32
N ARG A 54 20.79 -1.00 -11.50
CA ARG A 54 19.50 -1.73 -11.56
C ARG A 54 18.73 -1.59 -10.24
N ASP A 55 19.41 -1.54 -9.11
CA ASP A 55 18.78 -1.41 -7.80
C ASP A 55 18.22 0.01 -7.60
N ASP A 56 18.87 1.04 -8.15
CA ASP A 56 18.32 2.39 -8.19
C ASP A 56 17.07 2.45 -9.09
N LEU A 57 17.07 1.73 -10.22
CA LEU A 57 15.88 1.60 -11.07
C LEU A 57 14.72 0.93 -10.33
N LEU A 58 14.98 -0.17 -9.62
CA LEU A 58 13.97 -0.85 -8.79
C LEU A 58 13.42 0.08 -7.71
N THR A 59 14.29 0.85 -7.06
CA THR A 59 13.89 1.81 -6.03
C THR A 59 13.00 2.90 -6.62
N LEU A 60 13.35 3.45 -7.79
CA LEU A 60 12.51 4.42 -8.48
C LEU A 60 11.14 3.84 -8.84
N LEU A 61 11.09 2.61 -9.35
CA LEU A 61 9.84 1.93 -9.69
C LEU A 61 8.97 1.61 -8.45
N LEU A 62 9.60 1.29 -7.31
CA LEU A 62 8.90 1.11 -6.04
C LEU A 62 8.28 2.42 -5.55
N VAL A 63 9.07 3.49 -5.47
CA VAL A 63 8.60 4.81 -5.03
C VAL A 63 7.46 5.30 -5.93
N ASP A 64 7.61 5.14 -7.23
CA ASP A 64 6.61 5.46 -8.23
C ASP A 64 5.31 4.67 -8.03
N ALA A 65 5.40 3.35 -7.84
CA ALA A 65 4.23 2.49 -7.63
C ALA A 65 3.53 2.78 -6.29
N TYR A 66 4.27 2.96 -5.20
CA TYR A 66 3.70 3.39 -3.91
C TYR A 66 2.99 4.74 -4.02
N THR A 67 3.61 5.70 -4.70
CA THR A 67 3.06 7.05 -4.87
C THR A 67 1.75 7.01 -5.65
N GLU A 68 1.72 6.32 -6.78
CA GLU A 68 0.50 6.25 -7.61
C GLU A 68 -0.64 5.49 -6.94
N LEU A 69 -0.32 4.40 -6.22
CA LEU A 69 -1.31 3.67 -5.41
C LEU A 69 -1.90 4.60 -4.34
N ALA A 70 -1.04 5.30 -3.59
CA ALA A 70 -1.47 6.22 -2.56
C ALA A 70 -2.31 7.38 -3.11
N ASP A 71 -1.89 8.01 -4.21
CA ASP A 71 -2.63 9.08 -4.87
C ASP A 71 -4.03 8.60 -5.33
N THR A 72 -4.11 7.37 -5.83
CA THR A 72 -5.38 6.74 -6.25
C THR A 72 -6.31 6.52 -5.06
N VAL A 73 -5.76 6.06 -3.93
CA VAL A 73 -6.51 5.85 -2.68
C VAL A 73 -6.96 7.17 -2.07
N ASP A 74 -6.08 8.17 -2.01
CA ASP A 74 -6.36 9.50 -1.46
C ASP A 74 -7.47 10.21 -2.25
N ALA A 75 -7.43 10.13 -3.58
CA ALA A 75 -8.48 10.68 -4.45
C ALA A 75 -9.85 10.02 -4.18
N ALA A 76 -9.88 8.70 -3.97
CA ALA A 76 -11.11 7.98 -3.67
C ALA A 76 -11.67 8.33 -2.28
N ALA A 77 -10.79 8.47 -1.28
CA ALA A 77 -11.17 8.91 0.06
C ALA A 77 -11.75 10.33 0.03
N ALA A 78 -11.12 11.25 -0.71
CA ALA A 78 -11.58 12.63 -0.85
C ALA A 78 -12.95 12.71 -1.55
N ALA A 79 -13.17 11.92 -2.59
CA ALA A 79 -14.46 11.87 -3.28
C ALA A 79 -15.58 11.35 -2.36
N ALA A 80 -15.28 10.37 -1.50
CA ALA A 80 -16.24 9.81 -0.55
C ALA A 80 -16.47 10.70 0.69
N ALA A 81 -15.61 11.68 0.95
CA ALA A 81 -15.67 12.53 2.15
C ALA A 81 -16.94 13.38 2.24
N ALA A 82 -17.61 13.68 1.11
CA ALA A 82 -18.86 14.42 1.09
C ALA A 82 -20.01 13.74 1.87
N SER A 83 -19.92 12.43 2.10
CA SER A 83 -20.89 11.69 2.92
C SER A 83 -20.74 11.92 4.43
N GLY A 84 -19.57 12.37 4.89
CA GLY A 84 -19.22 12.41 6.31
C GLY A 84 -19.04 11.02 6.95
N ASP A 85 -19.20 9.93 6.19
CA ASP A 85 -19.15 8.56 6.72
C ASP A 85 -17.75 7.96 6.56
N TRP A 86 -17.10 7.65 7.68
CA TRP A 86 -15.79 6.99 7.71
C TRP A 86 -15.84 5.61 7.03
N ALA A 87 -16.94 4.87 7.15
CA ALA A 87 -17.09 3.55 6.56
C ALA A 87 -17.15 3.63 5.03
N ALA A 88 -17.93 4.55 4.48
CA ALA A 88 -17.98 4.83 3.04
C ALA A 88 -16.59 5.21 2.49
N ARG A 89 -15.82 6.02 3.22
CA ARG A 89 -14.44 6.37 2.84
C ARG A 89 -13.52 5.15 2.84
N LEU A 90 -13.57 4.32 3.88
CA LEU A 90 -12.77 3.08 3.97
C LEU A 90 -13.08 2.13 2.81
N VAL A 91 -14.37 1.94 2.49
CA VAL A 91 -14.82 1.13 1.35
C VAL A 91 -14.27 1.70 0.04
N ALA A 92 -14.42 3.01 -0.18
CA ALA A 92 -13.92 3.67 -1.39
C ALA A 92 -12.41 3.49 -1.58
N MET A 93 -11.64 3.63 -0.50
CA MET A 93 -10.19 3.42 -0.49
C MET A 93 -9.81 1.99 -0.85
N ALA A 94 -10.44 1.00 -0.22
CA ALA A 94 -10.16 -0.41 -0.49
C ALA A 94 -10.46 -0.78 -1.96
N HIS A 95 -11.60 -0.32 -2.47
CA HIS A 95 -11.97 -0.52 -3.87
C HIS A 95 -11.02 0.18 -4.85
N ALA A 96 -10.51 1.36 -4.50
CA ALA A 96 -9.53 2.08 -5.31
C ALA A 96 -8.19 1.33 -5.36
N ALA A 97 -7.70 0.84 -4.22
CA ALA A 97 -6.50 0.02 -4.15
C ALA A 97 -6.64 -1.27 -5.00
N ARG A 98 -7.78 -1.97 -4.89
CA ARG A 98 -8.06 -3.15 -5.70
C ARG A 98 -8.08 -2.83 -7.20
N ARG A 99 -8.83 -1.81 -7.63
CA ARG A 99 -8.90 -1.43 -9.06
C ARG A 99 -7.53 -1.09 -9.61
N TRP A 100 -6.71 -0.37 -8.85
CA TRP A 100 -5.34 -0.07 -9.25
C TRP A 100 -4.51 -1.35 -9.39
N ALA A 101 -4.55 -2.24 -8.40
CA ALA A 101 -3.78 -3.47 -8.40
C ALA A 101 -4.15 -4.43 -9.54
N VAL A 102 -5.44 -4.62 -9.80
CA VAL A 102 -5.94 -5.45 -10.91
C VAL A 102 -5.57 -4.84 -12.27
N GLY A 103 -5.58 -3.51 -12.38
CA GLY A 103 -5.14 -2.81 -13.59
C GLY A 103 -3.62 -2.77 -13.76
N GLN A 104 -2.84 -3.01 -12.70
CA GLN A 104 -1.39 -2.88 -12.66
C GLN A 104 -0.72 -4.09 -11.97
N PRO A 105 -0.97 -5.33 -12.42
CA PRO A 105 -0.59 -6.54 -11.68
C PRO A 105 0.93 -6.67 -11.48
N ALA A 106 1.75 -6.27 -12.47
CA ALA A 106 3.21 -6.32 -12.35
C ALA A 106 3.75 -5.32 -11.31
N ARG A 107 3.09 -4.18 -11.13
CA ARG A 107 3.47 -3.18 -10.12
C ARG A 107 2.97 -3.59 -8.74
N TRP A 108 1.78 -4.17 -8.64
CA TRP A 108 1.33 -4.81 -7.41
C TRP A 108 2.29 -5.92 -6.97
N ALA A 109 2.76 -6.76 -7.90
CA ALA A 109 3.77 -7.79 -7.65
C ALA A 109 5.11 -7.20 -7.16
N LEU A 110 5.51 -6.04 -7.67
CA LEU A 110 6.72 -5.36 -7.20
C LEU A 110 6.58 -4.88 -5.73
N LEU A 111 5.39 -4.43 -5.32
CA LEU A 111 5.14 -3.93 -3.97
C LEU A 111 4.91 -5.04 -2.94
N TYR A 112 4.06 -6.02 -3.28
CA TYR A 112 3.52 -7.00 -2.33
C TYR A 112 3.68 -8.46 -2.78
N GLY A 113 4.43 -8.69 -3.86
CA GLY A 113 4.76 -10.03 -4.36
C GLY A 113 6.05 -10.60 -3.76
N SER A 114 6.67 -11.53 -4.48
CA SER A 114 7.93 -12.14 -4.04
C SER A 114 9.07 -11.13 -4.01
N PRO A 115 9.89 -11.10 -2.94
CA PRO A 115 11.07 -10.23 -2.88
C PRO A 115 12.01 -10.46 -4.06
N VAL A 116 12.61 -9.37 -4.55
CA VAL A 116 13.61 -9.45 -5.63
C VAL A 116 14.95 -9.93 -5.04
N PRO A 117 15.48 -11.10 -5.48
CA PRO A 117 16.72 -11.63 -4.93
C PRO A 117 17.90 -10.65 -5.06
N GLY A 118 18.63 -10.45 -3.96
CA GLY A 118 19.80 -9.58 -3.90
C GLY A 118 19.50 -8.08 -3.77
N TYR A 119 18.25 -7.65 -3.92
CA TYR A 119 17.83 -6.26 -3.76
C TYR A 119 17.36 -5.99 -2.33
N ARG A 120 17.73 -4.82 -1.79
CA ARG A 120 17.22 -4.29 -0.52
C ARG A 120 16.78 -2.85 -0.74
N ALA A 121 15.48 -2.59 -0.52
CA ALA A 121 14.94 -1.25 -0.66
C ALA A 121 15.53 -0.30 0.40
N PRO A 122 16.11 0.84 0.00
CA PRO A 122 16.60 1.84 0.94
C PRO A 122 15.42 2.50 1.68
N ALA A 123 15.35 2.29 2.99
CA ALA A 123 14.22 2.68 3.83
C ALA A 123 13.93 4.19 3.78
N GLU A 124 14.97 5.00 3.72
CA GLU A 124 14.90 6.46 3.62
C GLU A 124 14.20 6.97 2.35
N LEU A 125 14.14 6.15 1.30
CA LEU A 125 13.44 6.47 0.05
C LEU A 125 12.07 5.80 -0.02
N THR A 126 11.91 4.61 0.56
CA THR A 126 10.71 3.79 0.33
C THR A 126 9.71 3.77 1.49
N VAL A 127 10.12 4.03 2.73
CA VAL A 127 9.20 4.00 3.89
C VAL A 127 8.13 5.08 3.76
N GLY A 128 8.53 6.33 3.50
CA GLY A 128 7.58 7.45 3.38
C GLY A 128 6.48 7.20 2.35
N PRO A 129 6.81 6.89 1.08
CA PRO A 129 5.81 6.50 0.08
C PRO A 129 5.05 5.22 0.48
N GLY A 130 5.74 4.23 1.03
CA GLY A 130 5.19 2.91 1.34
C GLY A 130 4.16 2.89 2.46
N THR A 131 4.20 3.85 3.37
CA THR A 131 3.25 3.93 4.50
C THR A 131 2.06 4.88 4.25
N ARG A 132 2.02 5.60 3.11
CA ARG A 132 0.94 6.57 2.82
C ARG A 132 -0.47 5.96 2.89
N VAL A 133 -0.68 4.80 2.25
CA VAL A 133 -1.98 4.11 2.28
C VAL A 133 -2.35 3.67 3.71
N VAL A 134 -1.39 3.14 4.46
CA VAL A 134 -1.60 2.74 5.87
C VAL A 134 -1.99 3.94 6.71
N GLY A 135 -1.27 5.05 6.59
CA GLY A 135 -1.58 6.30 7.28
C GLY A 135 -2.96 6.84 6.93
N ALA A 136 -3.35 6.79 5.65
CA ALA A 136 -4.69 7.19 5.22
C ALA A 136 -5.79 6.30 5.83
N LEU A 137 -5.58 4.98 5.90
CA LEU A 137 -6.52 4.06 6.54
C LEU A 137 -6.65 4.36 8.04
N PHE A 138 -5.53 4.61 8.73
CA PHE A 138 -5.52 4.97 10.14
C PHE A 138 -6.25 6.29 10.39
N ALA A 139 -6.07 7.29 9.52
CA ALA A 139 -6.76 8.56 9.62
C ALA A 139 -8.30 8.41 9.52
N VAL A 140 -8.78 7.58 8.58
CA VAL A 140 -10.22 7.30 8.44
C VAL A 140 -10.78 6.55 9.63
N ILE A 141 -10.05 5.56 10.17
CA ILE A 141 -10.48 4.84 11.38
C ILE A 141 -10.46 5.79 12.59
N ALA A 142 -9.48 6.70 12.68
CA ALA A 142 -9.41 7.71 13.72
C ALA A 142 -10.59 8.71 13.65
N ASP A 143 -11.08 9.05 12.46
CA ASP A 143 -12.34 9.80 12.30
C ASP A 143 -13.51 9.00 12.90
N GLY A 144 -13.63 7.71 12.57
CA GLY A 144 -14.66 6.83 13.13
C GLY A 144 -14.62 6.72 14.67
N ILE A 145 -13.43 6.72 15.28
CA ILE A 145 -13.25 6.75 16.74
C ILE A 145 -13.76 8.09 17.32
N ARG A 146 -13.37 9.21 16.70
CA ARG A 146 -13.76 10.56 17.16
C ARG A 146 -15.26 10.78 17.10
N ASP A 147 -15.91 10.21 16.09
CA ASP A 147 -17.36 10.31 15.89
C ASP A 147 -18.14 9.27 16.72
N GLY A 148 -17.45 8.41 17.48
CA GLY A 148 -18.04 7.37 18.33
C GLY A 148 -18.61 6.16 17.57
N ALA A 149 -18.35 6.08 16.26
CA ALA A 149 -18.82 4.99 15.39
C ALA A 149 -17.90 3.76 15.41
N VAL A 150 -16.62 3.93 15.78
CA VAL A 150 -15.67 2.85 16.05
C VAL A 150 -15.44 2.80 17.56
N PRO A 151 -15.88 1.74 18.27
CA PRO A 151 -15.60 1.55 19.68
C PRO A 151 -14.10 1.55 19.96
N ASN A 152 -13.68 2.27 21.00
CA ASN A 152 -12.28 2.32 21.44
C ASN A 152 -12.16 1.80 22.88
N PRO A 153 -12.28 0.47 23.08
CA PRO A 153 -12.21 -0.11 24.42
C PRO A 153 -10.83 0.08 25.03
N LYS A 154 -10.80 0.18 26.36
CA LYS A 154 -9.55 0.19 27.12
C LYS A 154 -8.99 -1.23 27.16
N GLY A 155 -7.69 -1.36 26.93
CA GLY A 155 -6.98 -2.63 27.01
C GLY A 155 -5.58 -2.47 26.46
N ALA A 156 -4.64 -3.21 27.05
CA ALA A 156 -3.27 -3.30 26.57
C ALA A 156 -3.01 -4.72 26.05
N ALA A 157 -2.29 -4.84 24.96
CA ALA A 157 -1.74 -6.09 24.50
C ALA A 157 -0.64 -6.58 25.48
N PRO A 158 -0.33 -7.88 25.50
CA PRO A 158 0.82 -8.39 26.24
C PRO A 158 2.12 -7.74 25.78
N GLN A 159 3.07 -7.56 26.69
CA GLN A 159 4.42 -7.12 26.33
C GLN A 159 5.17 -8.22 25.54
N PRO A 160 6.05 -7.86 24.58
CA PRO A 160 6.50 -6.52 24.21
C PRO A 160 5.57 -5.78 23.21
N LEU A 161 4.45 -6.38 22.80
CA LEU A 161 3.63 -5.85 21.72
C LEU A 161 3.01 -4.49 22.06
N SER A 162 2.61 -4.26 23.31
CA SER A 162 2.08 -2.94 23.72
C SER A 162 3.07 -1.80 23.45
N ASP A 163 4.37 -1.99 23.72
CA ASP A 163 5.41 -0.99 23.45
C ASP A 163 5.62 -0.76 21.95
N ASP A 164 5.47 -1.81 21.13
CA ASP A 164 5.53 -1.71 19.67
C ASP A 164 4.34 -0.91 19.14
N LEU A 165 3.14 -1.19 19.66
CA LEU A 165 1.89 -0.50 19.31
C LEU A 165 1.92 0.98 19.73
N ASP A 166 2.57 1.33 20.85
CA ASP A 166 2.80 2.71 21.25
C ASP A 166 3.64 3.49 20.24
N ARG A 167 4.70 2.87 19.70
CA ARG A 167 5.52 3.51 18.66
C ARG A 167 4.76 3.73 17.37
N VAL A 168 3.94 2.76 16.96
CA VAL A 168 3.07 2.88 15.78
C VAL A 168 2.04 4.00 16.00
N ARG A 169 1.40 4.08 17.18
CA ARG A 169 0.49 5.20 17.50
C ARG A 169 1.18 6.55 17.37
N ALA A 170 2.37 6.68 17.94
CA ALA A 170 3.12 7.93 17.92
C ALA A 170 3.53 8.33 16.49
N GLU A 171 3.95 7.37 15.66
CA GLU A 171 4.32 7.61 14.26
C GLU A 171 3.14 8.13 13.43
N PHE A 172 1.95 7.53 13.60
CA PHE A 172 0.77 7.87 12.79
C PHE A 172 -0.19 8.86 13.45
N GLY A 173 0.08 9.31 14.69
CA GLY A 173 -0.85 10.15 15.45
C GLY A 173 -2.20 9.48 15.72
N PHE A 174 -2.22 8.16 15.89
CA PHE A 174 -3.45 7.37 15.99
C PHE A 174 -4.04 7.36 17.42
N PRO A 175 -5.32 7.71 17.63
CA PRO A 175 -5.92 7.86 18.96
C PRO A 175 -6.50 6.56 19.56
N GLY A 176 -6.55 5.48 18.78
CA GLY A 176 -7.11 4.20 19.24
C GLY A 176 -6.16 3.42 20.14
N GLY A 177 -6.70 2.70 21.13
CA GLY A 177 -5.93 1.78 21.98
C GLY A 177 -5.47 0.52 21.22
N ASP A 178 -4.77 -0.37 21.93
CA ASP A 178 -4.23 -1.61 21.35
C ASP A 178 -5.27 -2.45 20.60
N PRO A 179 -6.50 -2.68 21.13
CA PRO A 179 -7.50 -3.49 20.43
C PRO A 179 -7.84 -2.96 19.04
N VAL A 180 -8.03 -1.64 18.91
CA VAL A 180 -8.37 -1.03 17.63
C VAL A 180 -7.17 -1.03 16.69
N LEU A 181 -5.96 -0.81 17.20
CA LEU A 181 -4.76 -0.85 16.37
C LEU A 181 -4.52 -2.26 15.78
N LEU A 182 -4.84 -3.33 16.52
CA LEU A 182 -4.83 -4.70 16.00
C LEU A 182 -5.88 -4.90 14.90
N GLN A 183 -7.06 -4.30 15.02
CA GLN A 183 -8.03 -4.30 13.94
C GLN A 183 -7.49 -3.58 12.70
N CYS A 184 -6.72 -2.50 12.86
CA CYS A 184 -6.06 -1.85 11.74
C CYS A 184 -5.06 -2.78 11.02
N PHE A 185 -4.30 -3.61 11.77
CA PHE A 185 -3.47 -4.66 11.18
C PHE A 185 -4.31 -5.70 10.41
N LEU A 186 -5.46 -6.11 10.96
CA LEU A 186 -6.38 -7.02 10.28
C LEU A 186 -6.94 -6.42 8.98
N VAL A 187 -7.31 -5.13 8.99
CA VAL A 187 -7.75 -4.40 7.79
C VAL A 187 -6.67 -4.42 6.73
N TRP A 188 -5.43 -4.09 7.10
CA TRP A 188 -4.31 -4.07 6.16
C TRP A 188 -4.00 -5.47 5.60
N ALA A 189 -3.93 -6.47 6.46
CA ALA A 189 -3.67 -7.86 6.06
C ALA A 189 -4.77 -8.38 5.11
N THR A 190 -6.03 -8.07 5.39
CA THR A 190 -7.15 -8.47 4.54
C THR A 190 -7.11 -7.76 3.19
N LEU A 191 -6.84 -6.45 3.18
CA LEU A 191 -6.75 -5.66 1.95
C LEU A 191 -5.64 -6.21 1.04
N VAL A 192 -4.42 -6.34 1.55
CA VAL A 192 -3.28 -6.86 0.78
C VAL A 192 -3.52 -8.31 0.39
N GLY A 193 -4.01 -9.14 1.31
CA GLY A 193 -4.26 -10.56 1.09
C GLY A 193 -5.31 -10.82 0.01
N ALA A 194 -6.48 -10.20 0.12
CA ALA A 194 -7.57 -10.39 -0.84
C ALA A 194 -7.18 -9.91 -2.24
N ILE A 195 -6.53 -8.74 -2.36
CA ILE A 195 -6.03 -8.23 -3.64
C ILE A 195 -4.98 -9.18 -4.22
N SER A 196 -4.03 -9.64 -3.39
CA SER A 196 -2.93 -10.50 -3.86
C SER A 196 -3.43 -11.87 -4.34
N LEU A 197 -4.41 -12.46 -3.64
CA LEU A 197 -5.04 -13.71 -4.05
C LEU A 197 -5.68 -13.59 -5.44
N GLU A 198 -6.33 -12.47 -5.72
CA GLU A 198 -6.90 -12.19 -7.03
C GLU A 198 -5.82 -11.92 -8.09
N VAL A 199 -4.95 -10.95 -7.84
CA VAL A 199 -3.93 -10.48 -8.80
C VAL A 199 -2.96 -11.58 -9.18
N PHE A 200 -2.61 -12.47 -8.26
CA PHE A 200 -1.71 -13.60 -8.50
C PHE A 200 -2.44 -14.88 -8.93
N GLY A 201 -3.72 -14.78 -9.27
CA GLY A 201 -4.49 -15.88 -9.87
C GLY A 201 -4.80 -17.04 -8.93
N GLN A 202 -4.73 -16.85 -7.61
CA GLN A 202 -4.95 -17.91 -6.61
C GLN A 202 -6.40 -18.39 -6.55
N TYR A 203 -7.36 -17.56 -6.96
CA TYR A 203 -8.75 -17.99 -7.13
C TYR A 203 -8.93 -18.91 -8.35
N GLY A 204 -8.04 -18.87 -9.34
CA GLY A 204 -8.24 -19.54 -10.62
C GLY A 204 -9.33 -18.88 -11.49
N PRO A 205 -9.51 -19.33 -12.74
CA PRO A 205 -10.38 -18.67 -13.71
C PRO A 205 -11.88 -18.87 -13.44
N ASP A 206 -12.27 -19.99 -12.84
CA ASP A 206 -13.69 -20.42 -12.78
C ASP A 206 -14.30 -20.36 -11.38
N THR A 207 -13.51 -20.14 -10.33
CA THR A 207 -13.99 -20.19 -8.94
C THR A 207 -14.92 -19.02 -8.62
N LEU A 208 -14.60 -17.82 -9.10
CA LEU A 208 -15.34 -16.58 -8.83
C LEU A 208 -15.63 -15.86 -10.14
N SER A 209 -16.91 -15.78 -10.52
CA SER A 209 -17.34 -15.02 -11.70
C SER A 209 -17.31 -13.50 -11.50
N ALA A 210 -17.27 -13.05 -10.25
CA ALA A 210 -17.26 -11.64 -9.85
C ALA A 210 -16.40 -11.45 -8.57
N PRO A 211 -15.06 -11.54 -8.67
CA PRO A 211 -14.16 -11.37 -7.52
C PRO A 211 -14.35 -10.03 -6.78
N GLU A 212 -14.77 -8.99 -7.50
CA GLU A 212 -15.09 -7.67 -6.94
C GLU A 212 -16.23 -7.68 -5.91
N VAL A 213 -17.22 -8.57 -6.09
CA VAL A 213 -18.36 -8.69 -5.18
C VAL A 213 -17.92 -9.39 -3.89
N VAL A 214 -17.06 -10.40 -3.99
CA VAL A 214 -16.45 -11.06 -2.82
C VAL A 214 -15.60 -10.07 -2.04
N PHE A 215 -14.76 -9.30 -2.75
CA PHE A 215 -13.95 -8.26 -2.14
C PHE A 215 -14.80 -7.21 -1.42
N ASP A 216 -15.86 -6.67 -2.05
CA ASP A 216 -16.77 -5.73 -1.39
C ASP A 216 -17.38 -6.32 -0.11
N GLY A 217 -17.83 -7.58 -0.17
CA GLY A 217 -18.34 -8.31 0.99
C GLY A 217 -17.31 -8.39 2.13
N GLN A 218 -16.05 -8.73 1.82
CA GLN A 218 -14.96 -8.79 2.81
C GLN A 218 -14.70 -7.42 3.45
N ILE A 219 -14.68 -6.34 2.66
CA ILE A 219 -14.48 -4.99 3.19
C ILE A 219 -15.66 -4.55 4.07
N ARG A 220 -16.90 -4.90 3.70
CA ARG A 220 -18.07 -4.61 4.56
C ARG A 220 -18.04 -5.40 5.87
N LEU A 221 -17.58 -6.64 5.85
CA LEU A 221 -17.37 -7.43 7.08
C LEU A 221 -16.30 -6.80 7.98
N LEU A 222 -15.22 -6.26 7.41
CA LEU A 222 -14.23 -5.50 8.18
C LEU A 222 -14.81 -4.21 8.78
N VAL A 223 -15.58 -3.45 8.02
CA VAL A 223 -16.28 -2.26 8.53
C VAL A 223 -17.18 -2.63 9.71
N GLN A 224 -17.96 -3.72 9.58
CA GLN A 224 -18.81 -4.21 10.67
C GLN A 224 -17.98 -4.65 11.89
N ALA A 225 -16.85 -5.32 11.67
CA ALA A 225 -15.96 -5.73 12.75
C ALA A 225 -15.36 -4.51 13.49
N LEU A 226 -14.99 -3.46 12.76
CA LEU A 226 -14.51 -2.19 13.34
C LEU A 226 -15.61 -1.44 14.10
N ALA A 227 -16.85 -1.46 13.61
CA ALA A 227 -17.99 -0.81 14.26
C ALA A 227 -18.55 -1.61 15.46
N SER A 228 -18.16 -2.88 15.58
CA SER A 228 -18.58 -3.76 16.67
C SER A 228 -17.57 -3.71 17.81
N SER A 229 -18.05 -3.75 19.06
CA SER A 229 -17.13 -3.95 20.19
C SER A 229 -16.51 -5.34 20.07
N ILE A 230 -15.19 -5.42 19.94
CA ILE A 230 -14.48 -6.64 20.34
C ILE A 230 -14.72 -6.75 21.84
N GLY A 231 -15.13 -7.93 22.31
CA GLY A 231 -15.36 -8.18 23.73
C GLY A 231 -14.14 -7.80 24.58
N ASP A 232 -14.38 -7.45 25.83
CA ASP A 232 -13.32 -7.09 26.77
C ASP A 232 -12.23 -8.18 26.81
N SER A 233 -11.01 -7.68 26.85
CA SER A 233 -9.77 -8.35 27.27
C SER A 233 -9.10 -9.34 26.30
N TRP A 234 -7.89 -8.97 25.88
CA TRP A 234 -6.79 -9.93 25.90
C TRP A 234 -6.85 -10.66 27.25
N PRO A 235 -6.80 -12.00 27.30
CA PRO A 235 -6.89 -12.73 28.56
C PRO A 235 -5.91 -12.10 29.54
N ASP A 236 -6.40 -11.69 30.71
CA ASP A 236 -5.62 -10.99 31.73
C ASP A 236 -4.23 -11.61 31.79
N ALA A 237 -3.20 -10.81 31.49
CA ALA A 237 -1.80 -11.21 31.58
C ALA A 237 -1.35 -11.30 33.05
N GLY A 238 -2.13 -12.03 33.84
CA GLY A 238 -2.00 -12.21 35.28
C GLY A 238 -2.23 -13.67 35.66
N ALA A 239 -1.37 -14.57 35.17
CA ALA A 239 -1.10 -15.87 35.78
C ALA A 239 0.14 -16.53 35.15
N ASN A 240 1.33 -16.13 35.61
CA ASN A 240 2.44 -17.05 35.91
C ASN A 240 3.52 -16.33 36.72
#